data_AF-A0A3T4VDU0-F1
#
_entry.id   AF-A0A3T4VDU0-F1
#
_cell.length_a   1.000
_cell.length_b   1.000
_cell.length_c   1.000
_cell.angle_alpha   90.00
_cell.angle_beta   90.00
_cell.angle_gamma   90.00
#
_symmetry.space_group_name_H-M   'P 1'
#
loop_
_entity.id
_entity.type
_entity.pdbx_description
1 polymer ?
#
loop_
_entity_poly.entity_id
_entity_poly.type
_entity_poly.pdbx_seq_one_letter_code
_entity_poly.pdbx_strand_id
1 'polypeptide(L)'
;EAAQRKAQSLQRAAEKKERAAWRQRKAAVKPLKHWIDLTQRAVNDICRETELAEGLGCISCGTKTAFAWHAGHYRSTAAAGHLRFTRFNIHLQCDVCNVYKSGNIEAYRTALVERYGEAAVLALENNNTPHRWTVEELKEIRLAALADLRALKKLEAA
;
A
#
# COMPACT_ATOMS: atom_id res chain seq x y z
N GLU A 1 28.22 -1.81 -42.45
CA GLU A 1 27.16 -2.28 -41.52
C GLU A 1 27.63 -2.70 -40.12
N ALA A 2 28.55 -3.66 -39.95
CA ALA A 2 28.92 -4.18 -38.61
C ALA A 2 29.50 -3.10 -37.67
N ALA A 3 30.34 -2.20 -38.19
CA ALA A 3 30.90 -1.08 -37.42
C ALA A 3 29.84 -0.07 -36.96
N GLN A 4 28.85 0.24 -37.81
CA GLN A 4 27.71 1.10 -37.45
C GLN A 4 26.82 0.46 -36.38
N ARG A 5 26.55 -0.85 -36.49
CA ARG A 5 25.80 -1.60 -35.46
C ARG A 5 26.54 -1.60 -34.11
N LYS A 6 27.87 -1.77 -34.12
CA LYS A 6 28.71 -1.70 -32.91
C LYS A 6 28.71 -0.30 -32.29
N ALA A 7 28.82 0.75 -33.09
CA ALA A 7 28.75 2.14 -32.63
C ALA A 7 27.38 2.47 -32.01
N GLN A 8 26.27 2.08 -32.66
CA GLN A 8 24.92 2.25 -32.12
C GLN A 8 24.71 1.49 -30.80
N SER A 9 25.24 0.27 -30.69
CA SER A 9 25.18 -0.52 -29.45
C SER A 9 25.92 0.16 -28.29
N LEU A 10 27.11 0.72 -28.56
CA LEU A 10 27.89 1.44 -27.57
C LEU A 10 27.18 2.72 -27.12
N GLN A 11 26.59 3.47 -28.05
CA GLN A 11 25.80 4.67 -27.75
C GLN A 11 24.59 4.34 -26.86
N ARG A 12 23.81 3.30 -27.22
CA ARG A 12 22.66 2.83 -26.41
C ARG A 12 23.08 2.39 -25.01
N ALA A 13 24.22 1.72 -24.88
CA ALA A 13 24.76 1.30 -23.59
C ALA A 13 25.18 2.50 -22.73
N ALA A 14 25.83 3.49 -23.33
CA ALA A 14 26.21 4.74 -22.65
C ALA A 14 24.99 5.51 -22.16
N GLU A 15 23.98 5.72 -23.02
CA GLU A 15 22.72 6.35 -22.63
C GLU A 15 21.99 5.58 -21.53
N LYS A 16 22.00 4.24 -21.56
CA LYS A 16 21.39 3.41 -20.50
C LYS A 16 22.09 3.65 -19.16
N LYS A 17 23.42 3.72 -19.14
CA LYS A 17 24.20 4.04 -17.93
C LYS A 17 23.92 5.45 -17.43
N GLU A 18 23.88 6.43 -18.32
CA GLU A 18 23.57 7.81 -17.96
C GLU A 18 22.17 7.95 -17.36
N ARG A 19 21.16 7.33 -18.01
CA ARG A 19 19.78 7.28 -17.49
C ARG A 19 19.72 6.59 -16.11
N ALA A 20 20.48 5.52 -15.91
CA ALA A 20 20.56 4.84 -14.62
C ALA A 20 21.17 5.74 -13.53
N ALA A 21 22.30 6.40 -13.82
CA ALA A 21 22.95 7.34 -12.91
C ALA A 21 22.07 8.56 -12.59
N TRP A 22 21.35 9.09 -13.59
CA TRP A 22 20.37 10.16 -13.37
C TRP A 22 19.22 9.70 -12.46
N ARG A 23 18.68 8.50 -12.65
CA ARG A 23 17.63 7.93 -11.77
C ARG A 23 18.15 7.76 -10.34
N GLN A 24 19.37 7.28 -10.16
CA GLN A 24 19.99 7.14 -8.84
C GLN A 24 20.15 8.49 -8.14
N ARG A 25 20.70 9.50 -8.82
CA ARG A 25 20.81 10.87 -8.29
C ARG A 25 19.46 11.45 -7.92
N LYS A 26 18.46 11.30 -8.80
CA LYS A 26 17.09 11.76 -8.56
C LYS A 26 16.45 11.06 -7.36
N ALA A 27 16.71 9.77 -7.16
CA ALA A 27 16.21 9.01 -6.03
C ALA A 27 16.89 9.41 -4.70
N ALA A 28 18.19 9.69 -4.72
CA ALA A 28 18.97 10.09 -3.54
C ALA A 28 18.49 11.41 -2.92
N VAL A 29 17.95 12.32 -3.73
CA VAL A 29 17.42 13.61 -3.25
C VAL A 29 15.94 13.56 -2.84
N LYS A 30 15.27 12.41 -2.96
CA LYS A 30 13.86 12.31 -2.56
C LYS A 30 13.73 12.24 -1.03
N PRO A 31 12.86 13.05 -0.42
CA PRO A 31 12.64 12.99 1.02
C PRO A 31 11.96 11.67 1.41
N LEU A 32 12.14 11.22 2.66
CA LEU A 32 11.54 9.98 3.18
C LEU A 32 10.02 9.93 2.94
N LYS A 33 9.32 11.05 3.13
CA LYS A 33 7.88 11.17 2.86
C LYS A 33 7.50 10.69 1.46
N HIS A 34 8.31 10.98 0.44
CA HIS A 34 8.05 10.52 -0.92
C HIS A 34 7.97 9.00 -1.00
N TRP A 35 8.89 8.31 -0.32
CA TRP A 35 8.92 6.85 -0.26
C TRP A 35 7.76 6.28 0.57
N ILE A 36 7.41 6.94 1.69
CA ILE A 36 6.24 6.58 2.50
C ILE A 36 4.96 6.66 1.65
N ASP A 37 4.74 7.77 0.95
CA ASP A 37 3.54 7.98 0.13
C ASP A 37 3.43 6.97 -1.03
N LEU A 38 4.57 6.64 -1.67
CA LEU A 38 4.60 5.62 -2.73
C LEU A 38 4.30 4.22 -2.20
N THR A 39 4.81 3.89 -1.02
CA THR A 39 4.64 2.59 -0.38
C THR A 39 3.21 2.43 0.12
N GLN A 40 2.65 3.46 0.76
CA GLN A 40 1.27 3.44 1.24
C GLN A 40 0.28 3.25 0.11
N ARG A 41 0.46 3.93 -1.04
CA ARG A 41 -0.39 3.70 -2.21
C ARG A 41 -0.40 2.23 -2.63
N ALA A 42 0.78 1.61 -2.75
CA ALA A 42 0.87 0.22 -3.15
C ALA A 42 0.22 -0.74 -2.14
N VAL A 43 0.46 -0.53 -0.84
CA VAL A 43 -0.15 -1.35 0.24
C VAL A 43 -1.67 -1.16 0.29
N ASN A 44 -2.13 0.08 0.20
CA ASN A 44 -3.56 0.40 0.17
C ASN A 44 -4.25 -0.22 -1.04
N ASP A 45 -3.62 -0.18 -2.22
CA ASP A 45 -4.16 -0.78 -3.42
C ASP A 45 -4.32 -2.29 -3.23
N ILE A 46 -3.28 -3.02 -2.82
CA ILE A 46 -3.42 -4.49 -2.63
C ILE A 46 -4.46 -4.84 -1.57
N CYS A 47 -4.51 -4.16 -0.42
CA CYS A 47 -5.55 -4.43 0.59
C CYS A 47 -6.97 -4.19 0.05
N ARG A 48 -7.18 -3.08 -0.67
CA ARG A 48 -8.48 -2.75 -1.26
C ARG A 48 -8.89 -3.74 -2.35
N GLU A 49 -8.00 -4.00 -3.30
CA GLU A 49 -8.31 -4.88 -4.44
C GLU A 49 -8.53 -6.33 -3.97
N THR A 50 -7.78 -6.82 -2.98
CA THR A 50 -8.00 -8.16 -2.42
C THR A 50 -9.39 -8.31 -1.81
N GLU A 51 -9.81 -7.40 -0.93
CA GLU A 51 -11.14 -7.50 -0.30
C GLU A 51 -12.28 -7.31 -1.32
N LEU A 52 -12.06 -6.49 -2.36
CA LEU A 52 -13.01 -6.38 -3.48
C LEU A 52 -13.12 -7.69 -4.27
N ALA A 53 -11.99 -8.33 -4.61
CA ALA A 53 -11.96 -9.60 -5.32
C ALA A 53 -12.61 -10.74 -4.50
N GLU A 54 -12.50 -10.69 -3.17
CA GLU A 54 -13.18 -11.61 -2.24
C GLU A 54 -14.68 -11.31 -2.07
N GLY A 55 -15.20 -10.24 -2.69
CA GLY A 55 -16.60 -9.85 -2.62
C GLY A 55 -17.02 -9.30 -1.26
N LEU A 56 -16.07 -8.81 -0.46
CA LEU A 56 -16.33 -8.17 0.83
C LEU A 56 -16.94 -6.77 0.63
N GLY A 57 -17.67 -6.32 1.64
CA GLY A 57 -18.20 -4.96 1.72
C GLY A 57 -17.34 -4.06 2.60
N CYS A 58 -17.77 -2.80 2.74
CA CYS A 58 -17.20 -1.85 3.69
C CYS A 58 -17.08 -2.47 5.08
N ILE A 59 -15.88 -2.48 5.66
CA ILE A 59 -15.61 -3.03 7.00
C ILE A 59 -16.54 -2.45 8.07
N SER A 60 -16.92 -1.16 7.97
CA SER A 60 -17.70 -0.49 9.01
C SER A 60 -19.21 -0.57 8.82
N CYS A 61 -19.74 -0.68 7.60
CA CYS A 61 -21.19 -0.65 7.38
C CYS A 61 -21.72 -1.80 6.52
N GLY A 62 -20.85 -2.69 6.04
CA GLY A 62 -21.22 -3.86 5.25
C GLY A 62 -21.72 -3.55 3.83
N THR A 63 -21.86 -2.29 3.42
CA THR A 63 -22.31 -1.97 2.05
C THR A 63 -21.39 -2.62 1.03
N LYS A 64 -21.97 -3.14 -0.06
CA LYS A 64 -21.23 -3.64 -1.24
C LYS A 64 -21.29 -2.68 -2.42
N THR A 65 -21.95 -1.54 -2.23
CA THR A 65 -22.07 -0.47 -3.22
C THR A 65 -21.63 0.85 -2.60
N ALA A 66 -20.66 1.50 -3.22
CA ALA A 66 -20.14 2.80 -2.80
C ALA A 66 -19.77 3.64 -4.03
N PHE A 67 -19.76 4.96 -3.88
CA PHE A 67 -19.28 5.85 -4.94
C PHE A 67 -17.76 5.70 -5.12
N ALA A 68 -17.04 5.58 -4.01
CA ALA A 68 -15.61 5.30 -4.02
C ALA A 68 -15.22 4.32 -2.91
N TRP A 69 -14.20 3.52 -3.22
CA TRP A 69 -13.61 2.55 -2.29
C TRP A 69 -12.24 3.01 -1.83
N HIS A 70 -12.00 2.89 -0.52
CA HIS A 70 -10.75 3.22 0.13
C HIS A 70 -10.19 2.01 0.88
N ALA A 71 -8.89 2.07 1.16
CA ALA A 71 -8.25 1.25 2.18
C ALA A 71 -8.19 2.09 3.46
N GLY A 72 -9.21 1.95 4.30
CA GLY A 72 -9.32 2.65 5.58
C GLY A 72 -8.36 2.05 6.60
N HIS A 73 -7.85 2.89 7.51
CA HIS A 73 -6.96 2.47 8.60
C HIS A 73 -7.72 2.51 9.92
N TYR A 74 -7.84 1.37 10.63
CA TYR A 74 -8.50 1.33 11.94
C TYR A 74 -7.80 2.26 12.95
N ARG A 75 -6.49 2.06 13.15
CA ARG A 75 -5.62 3.04 13.80
C ARG A 75 -5.01 3.93 12.73
N SER A 76 -5.45 5.18 12.70
CA SER A 76 -5.09 6.14 11.65
C SER A 76 -3.58 6.31 11.52
N THR A 77 -3.10 6.60 10.31
CA THR A 77 -1.66 6.79 10.07
C THR A 77 -1.07 8.03 10.75
N ALA A 78 -1.93 8.95 11.21
CA ALA A 78 -1.54 10.12 12.01
C ALA A 78 -1.32 9.74 13.48
N ALA A 79 -2.18 8.90 14.06
CA ALA A 79 -2.06 8.47 15.45
C ALA A 79 -1.09 7.29 15.63
N ALA A 80 -1.00 6.39 14.65
CA ALA A 80 -0.23 5.15 14.73
C ALA A 80 0.59 4.92 13.44
N GLY A 81 1.52 5.84 13.14
CA GLY A 81 2.35 5.79 11.94
C GLY A 81 3.23 4.54 11.81
N HIS A 82 3.53 3.87 12.92
CA HIS A 82 4.24 2.58 12.96
C HIS A 82 3.39 1.40 12.45
N LEU A 83 2.06 1.53 12.46
CA LEU A 83 1.12 0.50 11.94
C LEU A 83 0.69 0.75 10.49
N ARG A 84 1.30 1.74 9.81
CA ARG A 84 0.88 2.21 8.48
C ARG A 84 0.83 1.10 7.42
N PHE A 85 1.71 0.12 7.51
CA PHE A 85 1.84 -0.99 6.54
C PHE A 85 1.40 -2.34 7.11
N THR A 86 0.84 -2.36 8.32
CA THR A 86 0.29 -3.57 8.93
C THR A 86 -1.04 -3.89 8.25
N ARG A 87 -1.11 -4.94 7.43
CA ARG A 87 -2.35 -5.28 6.68
C ARG A 87 -3.56 -5.53 7.57
N PHE A 88 -3.37 -6.08 8.77
CA PHE A 88 -4.43 -6.24 9.78
C PHE A 88 -5.03 -4.91 10.27
N ASN A 89 -4.39 -3.76 9.99
CA ASN A 89 -4.91 -2.43 10.31
C ASN A 89 -5.61 -1.77 9.12
N ILE A 90 -5.74 -2.46 7.97
CA ILE A 90 -6.15 -1.86 6.69
C ILE A 90 -7.24 -2.70 6.02
N HIS A 91 -8.43 -2.13 5.84
CA HIS A 91 -9.56 -2.83 5.23
C HIS A 91 -10.33 -1.94 4.26
N LEU A 92 -11.12 -2.56 3.39
CA LEU A 92 -12.01 -1.93 2.43
C LEU A 92 -13.04 -1.07 3.17
N GLN A 93 -13.15 0.20 2.77
CA GLN A 93 -14.08 1.13 3.38
C GLN A 93 -14.70 2.05 2.32
N CYS A 94 -16.01 2.27 2.42
CA CYS A 94 -16.70 3.21 1.54
C CYS A 94 -16.35 4.67 1.89
N ASP A 95 -16.54 5.56 0.93
CA ASP A 95 -16.37 7.01 1.08
C ASP A 95 -17.17 7.59 2.26
N VAL A 96 -18.41 7.12 2.46
CA VAL A 96 -19.25 7.57 3.59
C VAL A 96 -18.63 7.27 4.94
N CYS A 97 -18.16 6.04 5.15
CA CYS A 97 -17.57 5.68 6.44
C CYS A 97 -16.17 6.29 6.61
N ASN A 98 -15.33 6.20 5.59
CA ASN A 98 -13.94 6.63 5.68
C ASN A 98 -13.80 8.16 5.77
N VAL A 99 -14.48 8.88 4.88
CA VAL A 99 -14.28 10.33 4.71
C VAL A 99 -15.25 11.12 5.59
N TYR A 100 -16.55 10.83 5.51
CA TYR A 100 -17.57 11.66 6.16
C TYR A 100 -17.88 11.28 7.61
N LYS A 101 -17.57 10.03 8.01
CA LYS A 101 -17.75 9.54 9.40
C LYS A 101 -16.42 9.29 10.11
N SER A 102 -15.32 9.90 9.65
CA SER A 102 -14.01 9.82 10.29
C SER A 102 -13.55 8.36 10.54
N GLY A 103 -13.72 7.49 9.56
CA GLY A 103 -13.37 6.07 9.65
C GLY A 103 -14.42 5.19 10.34
N ASN A 104 -15.52 5.75 10.86
CA ASN A 104 -16.61 5.03 11.53
C ASN A 104 -16.10 3.94 12.50
N ILE A 105 -15.23 4.38 13.43
CA ILE A 105 -14.31 3.52 14.19
C ILE A 105 -15.05 2.53 15.09
N GLU A 106 -16.17 2.89 15.71
CA GLU A 106 -16.94 1.97 16.56
C GLU A 106 -17.41 0.76 15.76
N ALA A 107 -18.06 0.99 14.62
CA ALA A 107 -18.53 -0.10 13.77
C ALA A 107 -17.36 -0.84 13.09
N TYR A 108 -16.26 -0.15 12.77
CA TYR A 108 -15.02 -0.78 12.33
C TYR A 108 -14.52 -1.77 13.39
N ARG A 109 -14.43 -1.35 14.65
CA ARG A 109 -13.98 -2.18 15.77
C ARG A 109 -14.84 -3.42 15.92
N THR A 110 -16.17 -3.26 15.91
CA THR A 110 -17.10 -4.39 15.99
C THR A 110 -16.81 -5.43 14.90
N ALA A 111 -16.65 -4.99 13.65
CA ALA A 111 -16.34 -5.89 12.54
C ALA A 111 -14.95 -6.55 12.66
N LEU A 112 -13.94 -5.86 13.21
CA LEU A 112 -12.64 -6.48 13.49
C LEU A 112 -12.74 -7.58 14.54
N VAL A 113 -13.50 -7.35 15.61
CA VAL A 113 -13.72 -8.33 16.67
C VAL A 113 -14.43 -9.56 16.12
N GLU A 114 -15.45 -9.37 15.27
CA GLU A 114 -16.11 -10.48 14.58
C GLU A 114 -15.17 -11.27 13.66
N ARG A 115 -14.32 -10.59 12.89
CA ARG A 115 -13.43 -11.24 11.92
C ARG A 115 -12.21 -11.93 12.55
N TYR A 116 -11.66 -11.36 13.61
CA TYR A 116 -10.33 -11.73 14.11
C TYR A 116 -10.27 -11.98 15.63
N GLY A 117 -11.36 -11.72 16.34
CA GLY A 117 -11.47 -11.89 17.78
C GLY A 117 -10.96 -10.69 18.59
N GLU A 118 -11.55 -10.51 19.77
CA GLU A 118 -11.27 -9.39 20.69
C GLU A 118 -9.79 -9.28 21.05
N ALA A 119 -9.12 -10.41 21.31
CA ALA A 119 -7.71 -10.43 21.72
C ALA A 119 -6.79 -9.82 20.66
N ALA A 120 -7.04 -10.09 19.38
CA ALA A 120 -6.24 -9.53 18.28
C ALA A 120 -6.47 -8.02 18.14
N VAL A 121 -7.72 -7.57 18.30
CA VAL A 121 -8.08 -6.14 18.25
C VAL A 121 -7.44 -5.38 19.40
N LEU A 122 -7.54 -5.90 20.63
CA LEU A 122 -6.89 -5.31 21.80
C LEU A 122 -5.36 -5.24 21.62
N ALA A 123 -4.72 -6.26 21.04
CA ALA A 123 -3.29 -6.22 20.78
C ALA A 123 -2.92 -5.09 19.80
N LEU A 124 -3.74 -4.86 18.75
CA LEU A 124 -3.54 -3.76 17.80
C LEU A 124 -3.74 -2.39 18.45
N GLU A 125 -4.77 -2.25 19.28
CA GLU A 125 -5.09 -1.03 20.05
C GLU A 125 -3.96 -0.65 21.01
N ASN A 126 -3.35 -1.65 21.66
CA ASN A 126 -2.30 -1.44 22.67
C ASN A 126 -0.88 -1.42 22.08
N ASN A 127 -0.70 -1.70 20.79
CA ASN A 127 0.62 -1.62 20.16
C ASN A 127 1.06 -0.16 19.99
N ASN A 128 1.93 0.33 20.87
CA ASN A 128 2.50 1.67 20.81
C ASN A 128 4.03 1.65 20.59
N THR A 129 4.55 0.57 20.01
CA THR A 129 5.99 0.42 19.73
C THR A 129 6.39 1.35 18.58
N PRO A 130 7.23 2.38 18.81
CA PRO A 130 7.63 3.28 17.75
C PRO A 130 8.41 2.55 16.66
N HIS A 131 8.15 2.89 15.39
CA HIS A 131 8.92 2.38 14.26
C HIS A 131 9.38 3.52 13.36
N ARG A 132 10.69 3.58 13.08
CA ARG A 132 11.29 4.59 12.21
C ARG A 132 11.60 3.97 10.85
N TRP A 133 10.74 4.23 9.89
CA TRP A 133 10.88 3.73 8.53
C TRP A 133 12.18 4.19 7.85
N THR A 134 12.86 3.25 7.19
CA THR A 134 13.99 3.53 6.30
C THR A 134 13.57 3.51 4.84
N VAL A 135 14.37 4.09 3.95
CA VAL A 135 14.05 4.10 2.50
C VAL A 135 14.13 2.68 1.93
N GLU A 136 15.04 1.86 2.43
CA GLU A 136 15.28 0.48 2.04
C GLU A 136 14.07 -0.39 2.39
N GLU A 137 13.62 -0.35 3.65
CA GLU A 137 12.40 -1.03 4.11
C GLU A 137 11.18 -0.63 3.27
N LEU A 138 10.99 0.67 3.03
CA LEU A 138 9.87 1.17 2.24
C LEU A 138 9.88 0.62 0.80
N LYS A 139 11.07 0.53 0.18
CA LYS A 139 11.21 -0.06 -1.16
C LYS A 139 10.83 -1.54 -1.14
N GLU A 140 11.27 -2.30 -0.14
CA GLU A 140 10.96 -3.73 -0.01
C GLU A 140 9.46 -3.96 0.16
N ILE A 141 8.82 -3.27 1.11
CA ILE A 141 7.38 -3.34 1.36
C ILE A 141 6.60 -2.99 0.08
N ARG A 142 7.02 -1.92 -0.61
CA ARG A 142 6.38 -1.50 -1.86
C ARG A 142 6.53 -2.54 -2.97
N LEU A 143 7.70 -3.15 -3.12
CA LEU A 143 7.94 -4.17 -4.14
C LEU A 143 7.09 -5.41 -3.87
N ALA A 144 7.00 -5.85 -2.62
CA ALA A 144 6.14 -6.95 -2.21
C ALA A 144 4.66 -6.66 -2.52
N ALA A 145 4.15 -5.49 -2.11
CA ALA A 145 2.77 -5.10 -2.38
C ALA A 145 2.44 -5.02 -3.88
N LEU A 146 3.37 -4.52 -4.71
CA LEU A 146 3.20 -4.48 -6.16
C LEU A 146 3.26 -5.88 -6.80
N ALA A 147 4.05 -6.80 -6.26
CA ALA A 147 4.11 -8.17 -6.73
C ALA A 147 2.79 -8.89 -6.45
N ASP A 148 2.26 -8.75 -5.23
CA ASP A 148 0.97 -9.31 -4.82
C ASP A 148 -0.17 -8.78 -5.69
N LEU A 149 -0.18 -7.46 -5.96
CA LEU A 149 -1.20 -6.85 -6.83
C LEU A 149 -1.15 -7.37 -8.26
N ARG A 150 0.05 -7.65 -8.80
CA ARG A 150 0.18 -8.29 -10.11
C ARG A 150 -0.29 -9.73 -10.08
N ALA A 151 -0.01 -10.46 -9.01
CA ALA A 151 -0.46 -11.83 -8.85
C ALA A 151 -1.99 -11.91 -8.78
N LEU A 152 -2.63 -11.03 -7.98
CA LEU A 152 -4.08 -10.92 -7.88
C LEU A 152 -4.73 -10.67 -9.25
N LYS A 153 -4.26 -9.64 -9.98
CA LYS A 153 -4.79 -9.31 -11.31
C LYS A 153 -4.61 -10.43 -12.34
N LYS A 154 -3.55 -11.23 -12.19
CA LYS A 154 -3.33 -12.39 -13.06
C LYS A 154 -4.33 -13.51 -12.76
N LEU A 155 -4.70 -13.70 -11.49
CA LEU A 155 -5.71 -14.67 -11.09
C LEU A 155 -7.11 -14.26 -11.55
N GLU A 156 -7.45 -12.97 -11.49
CA GLU A 156 -8.75 -12.46 -11.97
C GLU A 156 -8.92 -12.52 -13.49
N ALA A 157 -7.82 -12.47 -14.24
CA ALA A 157 -7.83 -12.52 -15.70
C ALA A 157 -7.79 -13.96 -16.27
N ALA A 158 -7.58 -14.97 -15.41
CA ALA A 158 -7.52 -16.38 -15.78
C ALA A 158 -8.89 -17.03 -15.65
#